data_AF-A0A4R0DGW2-F1
#
_entry.id   AF-A0A4R0DGW2-F1
#
_cell.length_a   1.000
_cell.length_b   1.000
_cell.length_c   1.000
_cell.angle_alpha   90.00
_cell.angle_beta   90.00
_cell.angle_gamma   90.00
#
_symmetry.space_group_name_H-M   'P 1'
#
loop_
_entity.id
_entity.type
_entity.pdbx_description
1 polymer ?
#
loop_
_entity_poly.entity_id
_entity_poly.type
_entity_poly.pdbx_seq_one_letter_code
_entity_poly.pdbx_strand_id
1 'polypeptide(L)'
;MKTLFLTDVHELHWKMLKAVCLIASLLPAKHVADVLWHVSHAESQIVLGFFALSLFASCASLGFIGALQILTLSVSGIKHPFEQRIIHIYQHVPMLFLAGVVIYLVMSFQY
;
A
#
# COMPACT_ATOMS: atom_id res chain seq x y z
N MET A 1 -25.90 -19.56 10.09
CA MET A 1 -24.44 -19.87 9.94
C MET A 1 -23.81 -19.38 8.63
N LYS A 2 -24.53 -18.79 7.66
CA LYS A 2 -23.93 -18.25 6.42
C LYS A 2 -23.41 -16.80 6.54
N THR A 3 -23.89 -16.06 7.54
CA THR A 3 -23.62 -14.62 7.71
C THR A 3 -22.21 -14.33 8.23
N LEU A 4 -21.66 -15.17 9.12
CA LEU A 4 -20.31 -15.00 9.67
C LEU A 4 -19.23 -15.07 8.57
N PHE A 5 -19.36 -16.00 7.62
CA PHE A 5 -18.41 -16.15 6.52
C PHE A 5 -18.37 -14.96 5.56
N LEU A 6 -19.54 -14.34 5.29
CA LEU A 6 -19.60 -13.13 4.48
C LEU A 6 -18.95 -11.94 5.18
N THR A 7 -19.08 -11.87 6.52
CA THR A 7 -18.45 -10.82 7.33
C THR A 7 -16.93 -10.93 7.29
N ASP A 8 -16.35 -12.13 7.44
CA ASP A 8 -14.90 -12.32 7.44
C ASP A 8 -14.26 -11.96 6.09
N VAL A 9 -14.90 -12.35 4.97
CA VAL A 9 -14.44 -12.01 3.62
C VAL A 9 -14.61 -10.52 3.35
N HIS A 10 -15.70 -9.91 3.82
CA HIS A 10 -15.91 -8.47 3.70
C HIS A 10 -14.87 -7.67 4.50
N GLU A 11 -14.54 -8.11 5.72
CA GLU A 11 -13.50 -7.49 6.53
C GLU A 11 -12.11 -7.61 5.89
N LEU A 12 -11.80 -8.78 5.32
CA LEU A 12 -10.58 -8.99 4.55
C LEU A 12 -10.51 -8.03 3.36
N HIS A 13 -11.58 -7.94 2.57
CA HIS A 13 -11.67 -7.03 1.43
C HIS A 13 -11.51 -5.56 1.85
N TRP A 14 -12.13 -5.16 2.96
CA TRP A 14 -12.05 -3.80 3.48
C TRP A 14 -10.64 -3.44 3.96
N LYS A 15 -9.98 -4.37 4.67
CA LYS A 15 -8.56 -4.23 5.05
C LYS A 15 -7.69 -4.10 3.80
N MET A 16 -7.95 -4.93 2.79
CA MET A 16 -7.27 -4.85 1.51
C MET A 16 -7.42 -3.50 0.83
N LEU A 17 -8.65 -3.01 0.70
CA LEU A 17 -8.94 -1.73 0.06
C LEU A 17 -8.21 -0.58 0.75
N LYS A 18 -8.19 -0.56 2.09
CA LYS A 18 -7.44 0.44 2.85
C LYS A 18 -5.94 0.39 2.55
N ALA A 19 -5.34 -0.80 2.54
CA ALA A 19 -3.93 -0.96 2.24
C ALA A 19 -3.62 -0.52 0.80
N VAL A 20 -4.42 -0.94 -0.19
CA VAL A 20 -4.24 -0.55 -1.59
C VAL A 20 -4.42 0.96 -1.78
N CYS A 21 -5.41 1.59 -1.14
CA CYS A 21 -5.59 3.05 -1.20
C CYS A 21 -4.41 3.80 -0.57
N LEU A 22 -3.87 3.31 0.55
CA LEU A 22 -2.68 3.88 1.19
C LEU A 22 -1.44 3.74 0.29
N ILE A 23 -1.28 2.59 -0.38
CA ILE A 23 -0.19 2.39 -1.34
C ILE A 23 -0.38 3.28 -2.57
N ALA A 24 -1.62 3.42 -3.05
CA ALA A 24 -1.94 4.24 -4.21
C ALA A 24 -1.70 5.74 -3.97
N SER A 25 -1.77 6.21 -2.71
CA SER A 25 -1.43 7.60 -2.39
C SER A 25 0.06 7.93 -2.60
N LEU A 26 0.92 6.92 -2.78
CA LEU A 26 2.33 7.09 -3.14
C LEU A 26 2.54 7.37 -4.65
N LEU A 27 1.60 7.01 -5.53
CA LEU A 27 1.69 7.26 -6.98
C LEU A 27 1.98 8.73 -7.34
N PRO A 28 1.33 9.74 -6.73
CA PRO A 28 1.61 11.15 -7.02
C PRO A 28 2.93 11.65 -6.42
N ALA A 29 3.73 10.82 -5.73
CA ALA A 29 4.94 11.27 -5.03
C ALA A 29 5.93 12.01 -5.94
N LYS A 30 6.11 11.56 -7.19
CA LYS A 30 6.96 12.24 -8.19
C LYS A 30 6.47 13.65 -8.48
N HIS A 31 5.17 13.80 -8.74
CA HIS A 31 4.58 15.11 -9.02
C HIS A 31 4.64 16.05 -7.79
N VAL A 32 4.39 15.51 -6.59
CA VAL A 32 4.51 16.26 -5.34
C VAL A 32 5.95 16.72 -5.12
N ALA A 33 6.94 15.85 -5.38
CA ALA A 33 8.35 16.21 -5.30
C ALA A 33 8.71 17.34 -6.27
N ASP A 34 8.25 17.26 -7.53
CA ASP A 34 8.46 18.31 -8.53
C ASP A 34 7.88 19.65 -8.07
N VAL A 35 6.62 19.66 -7.61
CA VAL A 35 5.95 20.89 -7.16
C VAL A 35 6.69 21.49 -5.95
N LEU A 36 7.05 20.67 -4.97
CA LEU A 36 7.78 21.12 -3.79
C LEU A 36 9.15 21.70 -4.16
N TRP A 37 9.84 21.09 -5.12
CA TRP A 37 11.12 21.57 -5.62
C TRP A 37 10.99 22.97 -6.23
N HIS A 38 10.00 23.19 -7.10
CA HIS A 38 9.81 24.46 -7.82
C HIS A 38 9.27 25.58 -6.94
N VAL A 39 8.49 25.26 -5.90
CA VAL A 39 7.87 26.26 -5.01
C VAL A 39 8.79 26.62 -3.82
N SER A 40 9.77 25.77 -3.49
CA SER A 40 10.69 26.06 -2.39
C SER A 40 11.70 27.16 -2.73
N HIS A 41 11.93 28.08 -1.79
CA HIS A 41 13.08 28.97 -1.83
C HIS A 41 14.34 28.17 -1.44
N ALA A 42 15.50 28.53 -2.02
CA ALA A 42 16.75 27.79 -1.86
C ALA A 42 17.13 27.54 -0.38
N GLU A 43 16.81 28.45 0.54
CA GLU A 43 17.14 28.31 1.96
C GLU A 43 16.29 27.25 2.70
N SER A 44 15.06 26.96 2.25
CA SER A 44 14.16 26.00 2.90
C SER A 44 14.12 24.62 2.23
N GLN A 45 14.80 24.47 1.10
CA GLN A 45 14.76 23.28 0.24
C GLN A 45 15.24 22.01 0.94
N ILE A 46 16.28 22.09 1.78
CA ILE A 46 16.80 20.95 2.54
C ILE A 46 15.78 20.48 3.59
N VAL A 47 15.21 21.41 4.35
CA VAL A 47 14.20 21.11 5.38
C VAL A 47 12.97 20.48 4.74
N LEU A 48 12.51 21.05 3.63
CA LEU A 48 11.37 20.52 2.88
C LEU A 48 11.67 19.13 2.29
N GLY A 49 12.88 18.91 1.80
CA GLY A 49 13.34 17.61 1.32
C GLY A 49 13.31 16.53 2.42
N PHE A 50 13.85 16.82 3.60
CA PHE A 50 13.79 15.90 4.74
C PHE A 50 12.36 15.61 5.18
N PHE A 51 11.49 16.62 5.20
CA PHE A 51 10.08 16.43 5.54
C PHE A 51 9.37 15.54 4.51
N ALA A 52 9.53 15.81 3.22
CA ALA A 52 8.92 15.03 2.15
C ALA A 52 9.40 13.59 2.14
N LEU A 53 10.71 13.36 2.30
CA LEU A 53 11.29 12.02 2.39
C LEU A 53 10.76 11.26 3.61
N SER A 54 10.64 11.92 4.76
CA SER A 54 10.13 11.32 5.98
C SER A 54 8.65 10.94 5.87
N LEU A 55 7.83 11.82 5.27
CA LEU A 55 6.42 11.55 5.00
C LEU A 55 6.25 10.38 4.03
N PHE A 56 7.00 10.38 2.94
CA PHE A 56 6.99 9.31 1.95
C PHE A 56 7.42 7.97 2.57
N ALA A 57 8.53 7.95 3.32
CA ALA A 57 9.01 6.75 4.00
C ALA A 57 7.98 6.21 5.02
N SER A 58 7.30 7.09 5.74
CA SER A 58 6.23 6.72 6.67
C SER A 58 5.05 6.09 5.94
N CYS A 59 4.56 6.72 4.87
CA CYS A 59 3.47 6.18 4.05
C CYS A 59 3.84 4.83 3.42
N ALA A 60 5.05 4.69 2.88
CA ALA A 60 5.54 3.43 2.33
C ALA A 60 5.64 2.33 3.39
N SER A 61 6.14 2.66 4.60
CA SER A 61 6.23 1.72 5.72
C SER A 61 4.86 1.26 6.20
N LEU A 62 3.90 2.19 6.33
CA LEU A 62 2.51 1.85 6.69
C LEU A 62 1.83 1.00 5.61
N GLY A 63 2.08 1.31 4.33
CA GLY A 63 1.61 0.50 3.19
C GLY A 63 2.16 -0.93 3.23
N PHE A 64 3.46 -1.06 3.49
CA PHE A 64 4.12 -2.34 3.66
C PHE A 64 3.55 -3.14 4.83
N ILE A 65 3.45 -2.53 6.01
CA ILE A 65 2.91 -3.19 7.21
C ILE A 65 1.46 -3.64 6.97
N GLY A 66 0.63 -2.77 6.39
CA GLY A 66 -0.76 -3.11 6.07
C GLY A 66 -0.87 -4.27 5.07
N ALA A 67 -0.05 -4.25 4.01
CA ALA A 67 0.01 -5.33 3.03
C ALA A 67 0.49 -6.65 3.66
N LEU A 68 1.51 -6.60 4.52
CA LEU A 68 2.04 -7.77 5.21
C LEU A 68 1.04 -8.37 6.20
N GLN A 69 0.30 -7.55 6.94
CA GLN A 69 -0.76 -8.00 7.84
C GLN A 69 -1.87 -8.77 7.10
N ILE A 70 -2.20 -8.35 5.88
CA ILE A 70 -3.19 -9.05 5.04
C ILE A 70 -2.62 -10.38 4.55
N LEU A 71 -1.35 -10.39 4.15
CA LEU A 71 -0.65 -11.59 3.69
C LEU A 71 -0.57 -12.69 4.76
N THR A 72 -0.34 -12.31 6.02
CA THR A 72 -0.21 -13.24 7.14
C THR A 72 -1.53 -13.51 7.87
N LEU A 73 -2.65 -12.92 7.42
CA LEU A 73 -3.95 -13.09 8.04
C LEU A 73 -4.42 -14.55 7.87
N SER A 74 -4.62 -15.25 8.99
CA SER A 74 -5.24 -16.57 8.96
C SER A 74 -6.76 -16.41 8.89
N VAL A 75 -7.37 -16.86 7.79
CA VAL A 75 -8.83 -16.90 7.64
C VAL A 75 -9.30 -18.30 8.06
N SER A 76 -9.77 -18.42 9.30
CA SER A 76 -10.34 -19.67 9.83
C SER A 76 -11.83 -19.75 9.50
N GLY A 77 -12.30 -20.94 9.11
CA GLY A 77 -13.73 -21.18 8.82
C GLY A 77 -14.04 -21.62 7.39
N ILE A 78 -13.09 -21.56 6.46
CA ILE A 78 -13.30 -22.02 5.08
C ILE A 78 -13.29 -23.55 5.04
N LYS A 79 -14.40 -24.15 4.59
CA LYS A 79 -14.55 -25.62 4.50
C LYS A 79 -14.01 -26.19 3.20
N HIS A 80 -14.05 -25.42 2.11
CA HIS A 80 -13.61 -25.88 0.79
C HIS A 80 -12.15 -25.49 0.51
N PRO A 81 -11.29 -26.44 0.11
CA PRO A 81 -9.87 -26.16 -0.17
C PRO A 81 -9.68 -25.20 -1.37
N PHE A 82 -10.64 -25.16 -2.29
CA PHE A 82 -10.63 -24.25 -3.44
C PHE A 82 -10.82 -22.78 -3.01
N GLU A 83 -11.82 -22.50 -2.16
CA GLU A 83 -12.07 -21.17 -1.61
C GLU A 83 -10.87 -20.67 -0.79
N GLN A 84 -10.27 -21.57 -0.01
CA GLN A 84 -9.09 -21.26 0.80
C GLN A 84 -7.91 -20.87 -0.08
N ARG A 85 -7.70 -21.57 -1.20
CA ARG A 85 -6.66 -21.23 -2.18
C ARG A 85 -6.92 -19.87 -2.84
N ILE A 86 -8.17 -19.56 -3.21
CA ILE A 86 -8.51 -18.25 -3.78
C ILE A 86 -8.20 -17.13 -2.79
N ILE A 87 -8.58 -17.29 -1.52
CA ILE A 87 -8.33 -16.29 -0.48
C ILE A 87 -6.84 -16.10 -0.24
N HIS A 88 -6.05 -17.18 -0.23
CA HIS A 88 -4.60 -17.08 -0.11
C HIS A 88 -3.95 -16.31 -1.28
N ILE A 89 -4.40 -16.56 -2.52
CA ILE A 89 -3.94 -15.78 -3.68
C ILE A 89 -4.36 -14.32 -3.55
N TYR A 90 -5.60 -14.08 -3.12
CA TYR A 90 -6.14 -12.74 -2.94
C TYR A 90 -5.30 -11.94 -1.94
N GLN A 91 -4.88 -12.55 -0.82
CA GLN A 91 -4.03 -11.92 0.19
C GLN A 91 -2.66 -11.42 -0.33
N HIS A 92 -2.19 -11.91 -1.48
CA HIS A 92 -0.92 -11.45 -2.09
C HIS A 92 -1.08 -10.14 -2.89
N VAL A 93 -2.31 -9.77 -3.27
CA VAL A 93 -2.59 -8.60 -4.13
C VAL A 93 -1.97 -7.31 -3.60
N PRO A 94 -2.08 -6.95 -2.29
CA PRO A 94 -1.50 -5.71 -1.76
C PRO A 94 0.02 -5.65 -1.84
N MET A 95 0.70 -6.77 -1.56
CA MET A 95 2.16 -6.84 -1.65
C MET A 95 2.63 -6.72 -3.10
N LEU A 96 1.92 -7.35 -4.04
CA LEU A 96 2.24 -7.26 -5.47
C LEU A 96 1.99 -5.83 -5.99
N PHE A 97 0.91 -5.19 -5.54
CA PHE A 97 0.62 -3.80 -5.87
C PHE A 97 1.69 -2.84 -5.32
N LEU A 98 2.12 -3.03 -4.06
CA LEU A 98 3.22 -2.27 -3.46
C LEU A 98 4.52 -2.43 -4.26
N ALA A 99 4.88 -3.66 -4.63
CA ALA A 99 6.06 -3.90 -5.46
C ALA A 99 5.97 -3.16 -6.80
N GLY A 100 4.81 -3.19 -7.46
CA GLY A 100 4.57 -2.43 -8.69
C GLY A 100 4.72 -0.92 -8.52
N VAL A 101 4.17 -0.35 -7.44
CA VAL A 101 4.30 1.08 -7.13
C VAL A 101 5.74 1.47 -6.84
N VAL A 102 6.49 0.66 -6.09
CA VAL A 102 7.92 0.90 -5.84
C VAL A 102 8.71 0.89 -7.14
N ILE A 103 8.49 -0.10 -8.00
CA ILE A 103 9.14 -0.17 -9.33
C ILE A 103 8.82 1.07 -10.15
N TYR A 104 7.54 1.46 -10.22
CA TYR A 104 7.08 2.65 -10.94
C TYR A 104 7.79 3.92 -10.43
N LEU A 105 7.87 4.09 -9.11
CA LEU A 105 8.50 5.27 -8.52
C LEU A 105 9.99 5.31 -8.80
N VAL A 106 10.70 4.19 -8.64
CA VAL A 106 12.14 4.10 -8.98
C VAL A 106 12.36 4.51 -10.43
N MET A 107 11.57 3.98 -11.37
CA MET A 107 11.67 4.34 -12.79
C MET A 107 11.33 5.81 -13.05
N SER A 108 10.37 6.37 -12.30
CA SER A 108 9.93 7.76 -12.48
C SER A 108 10.90 8.81 -11.93
N PHE A 109 11.83 8.42 -11.04
CA PHE A 109 12.89 9.29 -10.51
C PHE A 109 14.24 9.11 -11.23
N GLN A 110 14.39 8.08 -12.07
CA GLN A 110 15.60 7.84 -12.86
C GLN A 110 15.64 8.65 -14.17
N TYR A 111 14.52 9.21 -14.60
CA TYR A 111 14.35 10.05 -15.80
C TYR A 111 13.70 11.38 -15.43
#